data_AF-A0AAU1JM18-F1
#
_entry.id   AF-A0AAU1JM18-F1
#
_cell.length_a   1.000
_cell.length_b   1.000
_cell.length_c   1.000
_cell.angle_alpha   90.00
_cell.angle_beta   90.00
_cell.angle_gamma   90.00
#
_symmetry.space_group_name_H-M   'P 1'
#
loop_
_entity.id
_entity.type
_entity.pdbx_description
1 polymer ?
#
loop_
_entity_poly.entity_id
_entity_poly.type
_entity_poly.pdbx_seq_one_letter_code
_entity_poly.pdbx_strand_id
1 'polypeptide(L)'
;MNEIWAALVGGVMAMVAGLGGIAWQSRVQRELAHADRMWGRRAELYVEILRHDDATMLPGGGVPADVDPPNDPKLIELRKELAARVDAFASVSVRDLWLDAQRRDQDLIDASAQAFGGGMPDHEFDRVVEQLPETATLRAARLRLRTQIRAELDPAGRPA
;
A
#
# COMPACT_ATOMS: atom_id res chain seq x y z
N MET A 1 58.35 -16.67 -32.19
CA MET A 1 57.96 -17.02 -30.80
C MET A 1 57.01 -15.98 -30.17
N ASN A 2 57.04 -14.70 -30.57
CA ASN A 2 56.18 -13.65 -30.00
C ASN A 2 54.71 -13.69 -30.45
N GLU A 3 54.40 -14.22 -31.64
CA GLU A 3 53.01 -14.25 -32.16
C GLU A 3 52.08 -15.22 -31.42
N ILE A 4 52.63 -16.35 -30.93
CA ILE A 4 51.85 -17.36 -30.18
C ILE A 4 51.41 -16.80 -28.82
N TRP A 5 52.25 -15.97 -28.19
CA TRP A 5 51.92 -15.32 -26.92
C TRP A 5 50.85 -14.23 -27.07
N ALA A 6 50.87 -13.47 -28.15
CA ALA A 6 49.85 -12.44 -28.41
C ALA A 6 48.46 -13.06 -28.64
N ALA A 7 48.37 -14.17 -29.37
CA ALA A 7 47.12 -14.88 -29.62
C ALA A 7 46.52 -15.49 -28.33
N LEU A 8 47.36 -16.06 -27.47
CA LEU A 8 46.94 -16.61 -26.18
C LEU A 8 46.41 -15.52 -25.22
N VAL A 9 47.10 -14.39 -25.12
CA VAL A 9 46.66 -13.27 -24.26
C VAL A 9 45.35 -12.65 -24.77
N GLY A 10 45.20 -12.49 -26.09
CA GLY A 10 43.94 -12.01 -26.68
C GLY A 10 42.76 -12.93 -26.42
N GLY A 11 42.95 -14.25 -26.53
CA GLY A 11 41.92 -15.25 -26.24
C GLY A 11 41.47 -15.25 -24.77
N VAL A 12 42.41 -15.13 -23.83
CA VAL A 12 42.09 -15.06 -22.39
C VAL A 12 41.34 -13.78 -22.06
N MET A 13 41.75 -12.63 -22.62
CA MET A 13 41.05 -11.35 -22.41
C MET A 13 39.61 -11.36 -22.95
N ALA A 14 39.39 -11.98 -24.13
CA ALA A 14 38.04 -12.15 -24.69
C ALA A 14 37.16 -13.07 -23.81
N MET A 15 37.72 -14.14 -23.25
CA MET A 15 37.01 -15.00 -22.29
C MET A 15 36.68 -14.29 -20.99
N VAL A 16 37.61 -13.52 -20.42
CA VAL A 16 37.38 -12.75 -19.19
C VAL A 16 36.32 -11.67 -19.41
N ALA A 17 36.34 -10.98 -20.55
CA ALA A 17 35.30 -10.01 -20.92
C ALA A 17 33.93 -10.68 -21.11
N GLY A 18 33.87 -11.84 -21.76
CA GLY A 18 32.64 -12.61 -21.95
C GLY A 18 32.05 -13.14 -20.63
N LEU A 19 32.88 -13.68 -19.74
CA LEU A 19 32.46 -14.15 -18.42
C LEU A 19 32.05 -12.99 -17.49
N GLY A 20 32.76 -11.85 -17.57
CA GLY A 20 32.42 -10.63 -16.84
C GLY A 20 31.05 -10.06 -17.26
N GLY A 21 30.75 -10.06 -18.56
CA GLY A 21 29.44 -9.64 -19.08
C GLY A 21 28.30 -10.53 -18.60
N ILE A 22 28.49 -11.86 -18.63
CA ILE A 22 27.47 -12.83 -18.14
C ILE A 22 27.25 -12.68 -16.63
N ALA A 23 28.32 -12.52 -15.84
CA ALA A 23 28.22 -12.32 -14.40
C ALA A 23 27.49 -11.01 -14.06
N TRP A 24 27.80 -9.92 -14.78
CA TRP A 24 27.10 -8.65 -14.64
C TRP A 24 25.61 -8.78 -15.00
N GLN A 25 25.30 -9.37 -16.15
CA GLN A 25 23.93 -9.52 -16.63
C GLN A 25 23.09 -10.40 -15.68
N SER A 26 23.71 -11.43 -15.09
CA SER A 26 23.05 -12.26 -14.08
C SER A 26 22.73 -11.50 -12.79
N ARG A 27 23.57 -10.53 -12.38
CA ARG A 27 23.30 -9.67 -11.22
C ARG A 27 22.13 -8.74 -11.50
N VAL A 28 22.16 -8.05 -12.64
CA VAL A 28 21.08 -7.13 -13.05
C VAL A 28 19.74 -7.87 -13.17
N GLN A 29 19.73 -9.07 -13.78
CA GLN A 29 18.51 -9.88 -13.87
C GLN A 29 17.96 -10.31 -12.51
N ARG A 30 18.83 -10.62 -11.54
CA ARG A 30 18.40 -10.94 -10.17
C ARG A 30 17.78 -9.73 -9.50
N GLU A 31 18.41 -8.56 -9.63
CA GLU A 31 17.89 -7.30 -9.07
C GLU A 31 16.53 -6.94 -9.66
N LEU A 32 16.38 -7.04 -10.99
CA LEU A 32 15.09 -6.84 -11.67
C LEU A 32 14.03 -7.85 -11.19
N ALA A 33 14.37 -9.13 -11.09
CA ALA A 33 13.43 -10.14 -10.60
C ALA A 33 13.05 -9.92 -9.13
N HIS A 34 13.93 -9.36 -8.30
CA HIS A 34 13.60 -8.97 -6.93
C HIS A 34 12.70 -7.73 -6.90
N ALA A 35 12.97 -6.73 -7.74
CA ALA A 35 12.15 -5.53 -7.87
C ALA A 35 10.73 -5.88 -8.33
N ASP A 36 10.58 -6.75 -9.33
CA ASP A 36 9.29 -7.23 -9.84
C ASP A 36 8.48 -7.95 -8.75
N ARG A 37 9.12 -8.82 -7.96
CA ARG A 37 8.45 -9.50 -6.84
C ARG A 37 7.97 -8.52 -5.78
N MET A 38 8.80 -7.54 -5.42
CA MET A 38 8.44 -6.50 -4.46
C MET A 38 7.30 -5.63 -4.97
N TRP A 39 7.31 -5.27 -6.26
CA TRP A 39 6.24 -4.53 -6.90
C TRP A 39 4.93 -5.35 -6.91
N GLY A 40 4.99 -6.64 -7.21
CA GLY A 40 3.84 -7.54 -7.14
C GLY A 40 3.17 -7.54 -5.76
N ARG A 41 3.97 -7.66 -4.69
CA ARG A 41 3.47 -7.58 -3.30
C ARG A 41 2.85 -6.22 -2.96
N ARG A 42 3.46 -5.14 -3.43
CA ARG A 42 2.93 -3.78 -3.25
C ARG A 42 1.60 -3.60 -3.99
N ALA A 43 1.49 -4.08 -5.22
CA ALA A 43 0.27 -4.00 -6.00
C ALA A 43 -0.88 -4.81 -5.37
N GLU A 44 -0.59 -6.02 -4.88
CA GLU A 44 -1.54 -6.83 -4.11
C GLU A 44 -2.07 -6.08 -2.89
N LEU A 45 -1.18 -5.50 -2.08
CA LEU A 45 -1.53 -4.68 -0.92
C LEU A 45 -2.42 -3.49 -1.32
N TYR A 46 -2.09 -2.79 -2.39
CA TYR A 46 -2.81 -1.60 -2.84
C TYR A 46 -4.24 -1.94 -3.28
N VAL A 47 -4.43 -3.05 -4.00
CA VAL A 47 -5.76 -3.53 -4.36
C VAL A 47 -6.57 -3.89 -3.12
N GLU A 48 -5.94 -4.50 -2.12
CA GLU A 48 -6.59 -4.86 -0.86
C GLU A 48 -7.02 -3.63 -0.04
N ILE A 49 -6.15 -2.61 0.06
CA ILE A 49 -6.48 -1.33 0.66
C ILE A 49 -7.70 -0.70 -0.02
N LEU A 50 -7.72 -0.66 -1.35
CA LEU A 50 -8.84 -0.08 -2.10
C LEU A 50 -10.15 -0.85 -1.89
N ARG A 51 -10.10 -2.19 -1.86
CA ARG A 51 -11.26 -3.03 -1.57
C ARG A 51 -11.80 -2.79 -0.16
N HIS A 52 -10.91 -2.64 0.83
CA HIS A 52 -11.32 -2.41 2.21
C HIS A 52 -11.87 -0.99 2.43
N ASP A 53 -11.26 0.02 1.80
CA ASP A 53 -11.73 1.40 1.86
C ASP A 53 -13.13 1.57 1.24
N ASP A 54 -13.42 0.88 0.13
CA ASP A 54 -14.77 0.86 -0.47
C ASP A 54 -15.80 0.13 0.41
N ALA A 55 -15.37 -0.89 1.19
CA ALA A 55 -16.25 -1.64 2.09
C ALA A 55 -16.55 -0.91 3.42
N THR A 56 -15.75 0.09 3.79
CA THR A 56 -15.83 0.80 5.08
C THR A 56 -16.28 2.26 4.94
N MET A 57 -16.81 2.65 3.78
CA MET A 57 -16.83 4.08 3.40
C MET A 57 -18.02 4.92 3.89
N LEU A 58 -19.05 4.39 4.56
CA LEU A 58 -20.13 5.25 5.06
C LEU A 58 -20.79 4.71 6.34
N PRO A 59 -21.18 5.60 7.27
CA PRO A 59 -22.38 5.38 8.07
C PRO A 59 -23.56 5.18 7.08
N GLY A 60 -24.16 3.99 7.04
CA GLY A 60 -25.13 3.58 6.02
C GLY A 60 -24.57 2.86 4.78
N GLY A 61 -23.26 2.65 4.70
CA GLY A 61 -22.59 1.93 3.61
C GLY A 61 -22.50 0.43 3.85
N GLY A 62 -23.64 -0.28 3.87
CA GLY A 62 -23.70 -1.74 3.71
C GLY A 62 -22.86 -2.58 4.69
N VAL A 63 -22.45 -2.02 5.83
CA VAL A 63 -21.95 -2.83 6.94
C VAL A 63 -23.16 -3.62 7.44
N PRO A 64 -23.13 -4.97 7.42
CA PRO A 64 -24.22 -5.77 7.95
C PRO A 64 -24.57 -5.28 9.36
N ALA A 65 -25.87 -5.15 9.68
CA ALA A 65 -26.33 -4.58 10.95
C ALA A 65 -25.81 -5.33 12.21
N ASP A 66 -25.20 -6.49 12.03
CA ASP A 66 -24.54 -7.32 13.03
C ASP A 66 -23.04 -7.03 13.22
N VAL A 67 -22.43 -6.18 12.41
CA VAL A 67 -21.03 -5.77 12.54
C VAL A 67 -20.98 -4.46 13.31
N ASP A 68 -20.49 -4.50 14.54
CA ASP A 68 -20.10 -3.33 15.33
C ASP A 68 -18.70 -2.88 14.85
N PRO A 69 -18.59 -1.91 13.91
CA PRO A 69 -17.34 -1.65 13.19
C PRO A 69 -16.13 -1.30 14.08
N PRO A 70 -16.27 -0.59 15.23
CA PRO A 70 -15.16 -0.35 16.14
C PRO A 70 -14.76 -1.57 16.99
N ASN A 71 -15.62 -2.57 17.18
CA ASN A 71 -15.38 -3.69 18.11
C ASN A 71 -15.30 -5.09 17.47
N ASP A 72 -15.53 -5.24 16.16
CA ASP A 72 -15.40 -6.55 15.51
C ASP A 72 -13.93 -7.05 15.56
N PRO A 73 -13.65 -8.18 16.24
CA PRO A 73 -12.30 -8.73 16.35
C PRO A 73 -11.65 -9.02 14.98
N LYS A 74 -12.44 -9.39 13.97
CA LYS A 74 -11.93 -9.70 12.63
C LYS A 74 -11.47 -8.43 11.91
N LEU A 75 -12.19 -7.32 12.08
CA LEU A 75 -11.80 -6.04 11.51
C LEU A 75 -10.53 -5.49 12.20
N ILE A 76 -10.42 -5.68 13.51
CA ILE A 76 -9.22 -5.29 14.27
C ILE A 76 -7.99 -6.07 13.78
N GLU A 77 -8.10 -7.39 13.62
CA GLU A 77 -7.00 -8.21 13.10
C GLU A 77 -6.64 -7.84 11.65
N LEU A 78 -7.64 -7.61 10.79
CA LEU A 78 -7.40 -7.15 9.41
C LEU A 78 -6.67 -5.80 9.37
N ARG A 79 -7.07 -4.83 10.22
CA ARG A 79 -6.39 -3.53 10.32
C ARG A 79 -4.92 -3.68 10.75
N LYS A 80 -4.63 -4.56 11.70
CA LYS A 80 -3.24 -4.86 12.14
C LYS A 80 -2.43 -5.49 11.03
N GLU A 81 -3.00 -6.47 10.33
CA GLU A 81 -2.33 -7.13 9.20
C GLU A 81 -2.01 -6.13 8.09
N LEU A 82 -2.99 -5.30 7.70
CA LEU A 82 -2.79 -4.24 6.70
C LEU A 82 -1.75 -3.23 7.15
N ALA A 83 -1.75 -2.81 8.42
CA ALA A 83 -0.75 -1.89 8.95
C ALA A 83 0.68 -2.47 8.84
N ALA A 84 0.87 -3.74 9.21
CA ALA A 84 2.17 -4.40 9.07
C ALA A 84 2.62 -4.52 7.60
N ARG A 85 1.69 -4.82 6.69
CA ARG A 85 1.98 -4.93 5.25
C ARG A 85 2.27 -3.56 4.62
N VAL A 86 1.56 -2.51 5.02
CA VAL A 86 1.84 -1.13 4.62
C VAL A 86 3.25 -0.73 5.03
N ASP A 87 3.66 -1.00 6.27
CA ASP A 87 5.01 -0.66 6.73
C ASP A 87 6.10 -1.42 5.96
N ALA A 88 5.85 -2.69 5.61
CA ALA A 88 6.81 -3.53 4.91
C ALA A 88 6.92 -3.24 3.40
N PHE A 89 5.81 -2.93 2.72
CA PHE A 89 5.74 -2.94 1.25
C PHE A 89 5.31 -1.64 0.59
N ALA A 90 4.57 -0.76 1.29
CA ALA A 90 4.07 0.46 0.68
C ALA A 90 5.22 1.41 0.30
N SER A 91 4.97 2.28 -0.67
CA SER A 91 5.81 3.46 -0.86
C SER A 91 5.70 4.38 0.37
N VAL A 92 6.70 5.25 0.54
CA VAL A 92 6.68 6.26 1.62
C VAL A 92 5.43 7.14 1.51
N SER A 93 5.08 7.58 0.30
CA SER A 93 3.89 8.39 0.02
C SER A 93 2.59 7.70 0.41
N VAL A 94 2.40 6.44 0.04
CA VAL A 94 1.19 5.69 0.40
C VAL A 94 1.14 5.41 1.89
N ARG A 95 2.28 5.08 2.52
CA ARG A 95 2.35 4.87 3.97
C ARG A 95 1.96 6.14 4.74
N ASP A 96 2.48 7.30 4.36
CA ASP A 96 2.19 8.56 5.05
C ASP A 96 0.71 8.93 4.93
N LEU A 97 0.12 8.75 3.73
CA LEU A 97 -1.31 8.97 3.51
C LEU A 97 -2.19 7.95 4.23
N TRP A 98 -1.76 6.70 4.34
CA TRP A 98 -2.45 5.66 5.12
C TRP A 98 -2.48 6.04 6.60
N LEU A 99 -1.33 6.46 7.17
CA LEU A 99 -1.25 6.91 8.56
C LEU A 99 -2.05 8.19 8.83
N ASP A 100 -2.13 9.12 7.87
CA ASP A 100 -3.04 10.27 7.97
C ASP A 100 -4.50 9.81 7.99
N ALA A 101 -4.92 8.94 7.07
CA ALA A 101 -6.28 8.42 7.04
C ALA A 101 -6.66 7.67 8.33
N GLN A 102 -5.76 6.85 8.89
CA GLN A 102 -5.98 6.16 10.18
C GLN A 102 -6.13 7.14 11.34
N ARG A 103 -5.34 8.22 11.37
CA ARG A 103 -5.49 9.27 12.38
C ARG A 103 -6.84 9.97 12.28
N ARG A 104 -7.30 10.29 11.07
CA ARG A 104 -8.63 10.89 10.86
C ARG A 104 -9.77 9.95 11.22
N ASP A 105 -9.59 8.65 11.03
CA ASP A 105 -10.55 7.62 11.45
C ASP A 105 -10.72 7.65 12.98
N GLN A 106 -9.60 7.72 13.70
CA GLN A 106 -9.61 7.83 15.15
C GLN A 106 -10.19 9.16 15.64
N ASP A 107 -9.84 10.29 15.01
CA ASP A 107 -10.41 11.60 15.33
C ASP A 107 -11.96 11.56 15.22
N LEU A 108 -12.49 10.91 14.19
CA LEU A 108 -13.93 10.74 14.00
C LEU A 108 -14.55 9.85 15.08
N ILE A 109 -13.89 8.74 15.44
CA ILE A 109 -14.35 7.86 16.53
C ILE A 109 -14.42 8.66 17.85
N ASP A 110 -13.37 9.40 18.18
CA ASP A 110 -13.30 10.19 19.40
C ASP A 110 -14.35 11.31 19.43
N ALA A 111 -14.54 12.01 18.31
CA ALA A 111 -15.57 13.04 18.16
C ALA A 111 -16.99 12.45 18.31
N SER A 112 -17.24 11.29 17.71
CA SER A 112 -18.52 10.59 17.84
C SER A 112 -18.78 10.12 19.27
N ALA A 113 -17.76 9.60 19.96
CA ALA A 113 -17.87 9.18 21.35
C ALA A 113 -18.19 10.36 22.27
N GLN A 114 -17.55 11.52 22.06
CA GLN A 114 -17.80 12.75 22.80
C GLN A 114 -19.19 13.33 22.52
N ALA A 115 -19.64 13.30 21.26
CA ALA A 115 -20.91 13.90 20.86
C ALA A 115 -22.13 13.09 21.35
N PHE A 116 -22.03 11.75 21.43
CA PHE A 116 -23.22 10.90 21.57
C PHE A 116 -23.32 10.07 22.85
N GLY A 117 -22.23 9.89 23.62
CA GLY A 117 -22.28 9.46 25.03
C GLY A 117 -23.04 8.15 25.37
N GLY A 118 -23.38 7.31 24.39
CA GLY A 118 -24.08 6.03 24.57
C GLY A 118 -25.61 6.17 24.72
N GLY A 119 -26.34 6.06 23.61
CA GLY A 119 -27.82 6.00 23.64
C GLY A 119 -28.56 6.37 22.35
N MET A 120 -27.87 6.71 21.27
CA MET A 120 -28.49 7.09 20.00
C MET A 120 -28.80 5.84 19.14
N PRO A 121 -30.00 5.75 18.51
CA PRO A 121 -30.31 4.71 17.53
C PRO A 121 -29.37 4.78 16.30
N ASP A 122 -28.93 3.64 15.79
CA ASP A 122 -27.91 3.54 14.72
C ASP A 122 -28.20 4.39 13.47
N HIS A 123 -29.47 4.48 13.06
CA HIS A 123 -29.88 5.25 11.88
C HIS A 123 -29.82 6.78 12.07
N GLU A 124 -29.90 7.25 13.32
CA GLU A 124 -29.64 8.66 13.66
C GLU A 124 -28.15 8.89 13.83
N PHE A 125 -27.43 7.95 14.43
CA PHE A 125 -25.98 8.00 14.58
C PHE A 125 -25.29 8.22 13.23
N ASP A 126 -25.65 7.42 12.23
CA ASP A 126 -25.08 7.54 10.88
C ASP A 126 -25.27 8.93 10.27
N ARG A 127 -26.47 9.49 10.42
CA ARG A 127 -26.85 10.77 9.84
C ARG A 127 -26.16 11.95 10.54
N VAL A 128 -25.93 11.85 11.85
CA VAL A 128 -25.27 12.91 12.63
C VAL A 128 -23.75 12.80 12.52
N VAL A 129 -23.18 11.58 12.48
CA VAL A 129 -21.76 11.37 12.16
C VAL A 129 -21.42 11.96 10.80
N GLU A 130 -22.28 11.85 9.80
CA GLU A 130 -22.04 12.47 8.49
C GLU A 130 -21.98 14.01 8.53
N GLN A 131 -22.56 14.64 9.56
CA GLN A 131 -22.49 16.09 9.77
C GLN A 131 -21.26 16.53 10.57
N LEU A 132 -20.51 15.60 11.17
CA LEU A 132 -19.28 15.92 11.88
C LEU A 132 -18.21 16.43 10.89
N PRO A 133 -17.50 17.55 11.21
CA PRO A 133 -16.38 18.03 10.41
C PRO A 133 -15.32 16.95 10.14
N GLU A 134 -15.11 16.07 11.11
CA GLU A 134 -14.17 14.95 11.07
C GLU A 134 -14.48 14.00 9.90
N THR A 135 -15.75 13.77 9.58
CA THR A 135 -16.16 12.94 8.43
C THR A 135 -15.67 13.51 7.11
N ALA A 136 -15.76 14.83 6.93
CA ALA A 136 -15.25 15.50 5.74
C ALA A 136 -13.71 15.38 5.63
N THR A 137 -13.01 15.52 6.76
CA THR A 137 -11.54 15.39 6.78
C THR A 137 -11.06 13.96 6.50
N LEU A 138 -11.73 12.94 7.06
CA LEU A 138 -11.48 11.54 6.77
C LEU A 138 -11.73 11.21 5.30
N ARG A 139 -12.85 11.69 4.74
CA ARG A 139 -13.18 11.51 3.32
C ARG A 139 -12.10 12.12 2.42
N ALA A 140 -11.60 13.31 2.76
CA ALA A 140 -10.52 13.95 2.02
C ALA A 140 -9.18 13.17 2.12
N ALA A 141 -8.82 12.67 3.30
CA ALA A 141 -7.62 11.86 3.50
C ALA A 141 -7.68 10.55 2.70
N ARG A 142 -8.79 9.82 2.77
CA ARG A 142 -9.02 8.58 2.00
C ARG A 142 -8.99 8.82 0.49
N LEU A 143 -9.58 9.93 0.01
CA LEU A 143 -9.51 10.30 -1.41
C LEU A 143 -8.08 10.53 -1.88
N ARG A 144 -7.24 11.22 -1.08
CA ARG A 144 -5.81 11.43 -1.40
C ARG A 144 -5.05 10.11 -1.45
N LEU A 145 -5.25 9.25 -0.45
CA LEU A 145 -4.67 7.90 -0.42
C LEU A 145 -5.04 7.10 -1.68
N ARG A 146 -6.32 7.05 -2.02
CA ARG A 146 -6.83 6.35 -3.21
C ARG A 146 -6.23 6.90 -4.50
N THR A 147 -6.15 8.21 -4.61
CA THR A 147 -5.56 8.88 -5.78
C THR A 147 -4.09 8.52 -5.92
N GLN A 148 -3.34 8.53 -4.82
CA GLN A 148 -1.93 8.15 -4.82
C GLN A 148 -1.73 6.67 -5.17
N ILE A 149 -2.53 5.78 -4.57
CA ILE A 149 -2.48 4.34 -4.88
C ILE A 149 -2.73 4.11 -6.38
N ARG A 150 -3.76 4.75 -6.95
CA ARG A 150 -4.07 4.62 -8.38
C ARG A 150 -2.95 5.16 -9.26
N ALA A 151 -2.33 6.27 -8.88
CA ALA A 151 -1.17 6.81 -9.60
C ALA A 151 0.03 5.85 -9.58
N GLU A 152 0.28 5.15 -8.46
CA GLU A 152 1.37 4.17 -8.36
C GLU A 152 1.06 2.82 -9.01
N LEU A 153 -0.21 2.48 -9.17
CA LEU A 153 -0.66 1.29 -9.92
C LEU A 153 -0.69 1.52 -11.44
N ASP A 154 -0.66 2.77 -11.90
CA ASP A 154 -0.67 3.09 -13.33
C ASP A 154 0.59 2.52 -14.00
N PRO A 155 0.46 1.62 -15.01
CA PRO A 155 1.60 1.04 -15.71
C PRO A 155 2.48 2.08 -16.40
N ALA A 156 1.97 3.27 -16.71
CA ALA A 156 2.76 4.36 -17.28
C ALA A 156 3.85 4.92 -16.32
N GLY A 157 3.73 4.63 -15.02
CA GLY A 157 4.69 5.03 -13.98
C GLY A 157 5.70 3.95 -13.57
N ARG A 158 5.72 2.77 -14.22
CA ARG A 158 6.70 1.72 -13.88
C ARG A 158 8.11 2.19 -14.25
N PRO A 159 9.12 2.02 -13.36
CA PRO A 159 10.51 2.12 -13.78
C PRO A 159 10.76 1.05 -14.85
N ALA A 160 11.29 1.48 -16.00
CA ALA A 160 11.69 0.62 -17.10
C ALA A 160 12.91 -0.24 -16.74
#